data_AF-A0A2U1LFT0-F1
#
_entry.id   AF-A0A2U1LFT0-F1
#
_cell.length_a   1.000
_cell.length_b   1.000
_cell.length_c   1.000
_cell.angle_alpha   90.00
_cell.angle_beta   90.00
_cell.angle_gamma   90.00
#
_symmetry.space_group_name_H-M   'P 1'
#
loop_
_entity.id
_entity.type
_entity.pdbx_description
1 polymer ?
#
loop_
_entity_poly.entity_id
_entity_poly.type
_entity_poly.pdbx_seq_one_letter_code
_entity_poly.pdbx_strand_id
1 'polypeptide(L)'
;MLRHPKCAKLRDEAKSNKWRDMLVFYCREGSHEDVQIARQISELSARWATLITERGRFIEELKTLDNFYAKKMVAHLTAVQEKYDVRLIHVFTLVDELDLSACSKDLFILRLQGSEEM
;
A
#
# COMPACT_ATOMS: atom_id res chain seq x y z
N MET A 1 14.36 6.74 -34.66
CA MET A 1 13.44 5.67 -34.19
C MET A 1 13.83 5.26 -32.77
N LEU A 2 12.99 5.53 -31.78
CA LEU A 2 13.25 5.14 -30.39
C LEU A 2 13.04 3.62 -30.24
N ARG A 3 14.13 2.85 -30.23
CA ARG A 3 14.15 1.39 -30.04
C ARG A 3 14.30 1.03 -28.56
N HIS A 4 13.36 1.47 -27.72
CA HIS A 4 13.30 0.97 -26.34
C HIS A 4 12.16 -0.05 -26.22
N PRO A 5 12.42 -1.32 -25.85
CA PRO A 5 11.41 -2.39 -25.85
C PRO A 5 10.15 -2.04 -25.06
N LYS A 6 10.32 -1.35 -23.92
CA LYS A 6 9.19 -0.90 -23.09
C LYS A 6 8.26 0.08 -23.81
N CYS A 7 8.79 0.98 -24.65
CA CYS A 7 7.98 1.96 -25.37
C CYS A 7 7.26 1.33 -26.58
N ALA A 8 7.83 0.28 -27.19
CA ALA A 8 7.15 -0.48 -28.23
C ALA A 8 5.94 -1.23 -27.66
N LYS A 9 6.12 -1.95 -26.55
CA LYS A 9 5.03 -2.62 -25.84
C LYS A 9 3.92 -1.64 -25.42
N LEU A 10 4.30 -0.51 -24.82
CA LEU A 10 3.35 0.52 -24.40
C LEU A 10 2.54 1.10 -25.57
N ARG A 11 3.18 1.27 -26.73
CA ARG A 11 2.52 1.74 -27.96
C ARG A 11 1.49 0.73 -28.46
N ASP A 12 1.84 -0.55 -28.44
CA ASP A 12 0.97 -1.64 -28.86
C ASP A 12 -0.25 -1.73 -27.93
N GLU A 13 -0.04 -1.61 -26.62
CA GLU A 13 -1.09 -1.64 -25.59
C GLU A 13 -2.00 -0.41 -25.68
N ALA A 14 -1.42 0.79 -25.78
CA ALA A 14 -2.17 2.04 -25.95
C ALA A 14 -2.81 2.18 -27.33
N LYS A 15 -2.49 1.29 -28.29
CA LYS A 15 -2.92 1.33 -29.70
C LYS A 15 -2.72 2.71 -30.35
N SER A 16 -1.68 3.42 -29.96
CA SER A 16 -1.40 4.78 -30.43
C SER A 16 0.09 5.03 -30.54
N ASN A 17 0.47 5.72 -31.62
CA ASN A 17 1.82 6.23 -31.81
C ASN A 17 2.04 7.61 -31.17
N LYS A 18 0.99 8.20 -30.60
CA LYS A 18 1.09 9.50 -29.92
C LYS A 18 1.59 9.28 -28.49
N TRP A 19 2.69 9.95 -28.16
CA TRP A 19 3.24 9.92 -26.80
C TRP A 19 2.24 10.29 -25.73
N ARG A 20 1.34 11.23 -26.02
CA ARG A 20 0.27 11.64 -25.11
C ARG A 20 -0.62 10.46 -24.71
N ASP A 21 -1.17 9.75 -25.70
CA ASP A 21 -2.06 8.61 -25.48
C ASP A 21 -1.33 7.48 -24.74
N MET A 22 -0.07 7.23 -25.10
CA MET A 22 0.78 6.24 -24.44
C MET A 22 1.03 6.58 -22.96
N LEU A 23 1.30 7.85 -22.64
CA LEU A 23 1.51 8.31 -21.27
C LEU A 23 0.21 8.29 -20.46
N VAL A 24 -0.92 8.68 -21.06
CA VAL A 24 -2.24 8.57 -20.42
C VAL A 24 -2.55 7.12 -20.08
N PHE A 25 -2.33 6.20 -21.02
CA PHE A 25 -2.53 4.77 -20.78
C PHE A 25 -1.65 4.26 -19.63
N TYR A 26 -0.34 4.53 -19.67
CA TYR A 26 0.60 4.12 -18.62
C TYR A 26 0.19 4.64 -17.23
N CYS A 27 -0.17 5.91 -17.13
CA CYS A 27 -0.57 6.51 -15.85
C CYS A 27 -1.90 5.95 -15.35
N ARG A 28 -2.86 5.65 -16.23
CA ARG A 28 -4.14 5.04 -15.84
C ARG A 28 -3.95 3.63 -15.29
N GLU A 29 -3.21 2.80 -16.01
CA GLU A 29 -2.91 1.44 -15.54
C GLU A 29 -2.15 1.49 -14.21
N GLY A 30 -1.12 2.34 -14.13
CA GLY A 30 -0.35 2.50 -12.89
C GLY A 30 -1.16 3.08 -11.72
N SER A 31 -2.14 3.96 -11.97
CA SER A 31 -3.03 4.50 -10.93
C SER A 31 -3.96 3.41 -10.41
N HIS A 32 -4.54 2.63 -11.32
CA HIS A 32 -5.39 1.50 -10.98
C HIS A 32 -4.63 0.40 -10.22
N GLU A 33 -3.41 0.07 -10.63
CA GLU A 33 -2.55 -0.89 -9.92
C GLU A 33 -2.24 -0.43 -8.49
N ASP A 34 -1.86 0.83 -8.29
CA ASP A 34 -1.59 1.38 -6.97
C ASP A 34 -2.81 1.27 -6.05
N VAL A 35 -3.99 1.67 -6.53
CA VAL A 35 -5.25 1.58 -5.77
C VAL A 35 -5.59 0.14 -5.42
N GLN A 36 -5.39 -0.80 -6.36
CA GLN A 36 -5.63 -2.22 -6.09
C GLN A 36 -4.70 -2.76 -5.02
N ILE A 37 -3.41 -2.44 -5.08
CA ILE A 37 -2.42 -2.86 -4.09
C ILE A 37 -2.74 -2.22 -2.73
N ALA A 38 -3.03 -0.92 -2.69
CA ALA A 38 -3.40 -0.19 -1.47
C ALA A 38 -4.61 -0.84 -0.78
N ARG A 39 -5.63 -1.22 -1.56
CA ARG A 39 -6.82 -1.92 -1.06
C ARG A 39 -6.48 -3.30 -0.48
N GLN A 40 -5.69 -4.11 -1.20
CA GLN A 40 -5.29 -5.43 -0.73
C GLN A 40 -4.49 -5.36 0.57
N ILE A 41 -3.56 -4.40 0.66
CA ILE A 41 -2.78 -4.15 1.87
C ILE A 41 -3.69 -3.69 3.01
N SER A 42 -4.66 -2.81 2.74
CA SER A 42 -5.63 -2.32 3.73
C SER A 42 -6.49 -3.44 4.32
N GLU A 43 -6.95 -4.37 3.48
CA GLU A 43 -7.73 -5.52 3.94
C GLU A 43 -6.89 -6.45 4.84
N LEU A 44 -5.61 -6.66 4.50
CA LEU A 44 -4.69 -7.45 5.31
C LEU A 44 -4.31 -6.74 6.62
N SER A 45 -4.05 -5.43 6.59
CA SER A 45 -3.68 -4.65 7.77
C SER A 45 -4.84 -4.52 8.75
N ALA A 46 -6.09 -4.46 8.28
CA ALA A 46 -7.27 -4.53 9.15
C ALA A 46 -7.32 -5.84 9.95
N ARG A 47 -7.11 -6.99 9.29
CA ARG A 47 -7.05 -8.31 9.96
C ARG A 47 -5.88 -8.38 10.94
N TRP A 48 -4.73 -7.82 10.56
CA TRP A 48 -3.56 -7.78 11.43
C TRP A 48 -3.80 -6.93 12.68
N ALA A 49 -4.45 -5.78 12.55
CA ALA A 49 -4.83 -4.92 13.66
C ALA A 49 -5.78 -5.62 14.65
N THR A 50 -6.72 -6.44 14.13
CA THR A 50 -7.56 -7.29 14.99
C THR A 50 -6.72 -8.27 15.81
N LEU A 51 -5.79 -8.99 15.19
CA LEU A 51 -4.90 -9.95 15.87
C LEU A 51 -4.01 -9.27 16.92
N ILE A 52 -3.51 -8.07 16.63
CA ILE A 52 -2.74 -7.24 17.56
C ILE A 52 -3.61 -6.85 18.75
N THR A 53 -4.86 -6.45 18.52
CA THR A 53 -5.81 -6.08 19.57
C THR A 53 -6.14 -7.27 20.48
N GLU A 54 -6.42 -8.44 19.89
CA GLU A 54 -6.70 -9.67 20.63
C GLU A 54 -5.50 -10.11 21.48
N ARG A 55 -4.29 -10.04 20.92
CA ARG A 55 -3.07 -10.32 21.68
C ARG A 55 -2.89 -9.36 22.85
N GLY A 56 -3.18 -8.08 22.66
CA GLY A 56 -3.14 -7.08 23.72
C GLY A 56 -4.08 -7.43 24.89
N ARG A 57 -5.33 -7.82 24.59
CA ARG A 57 -6.28 -8.28 25.61
C ARG A 57 -5.78 -9.51 26.35
N PHE A 58 -5.25 -10.50 25.62
CA PHE A 58 -4.70 -11.71 26.22
C PHE A 58 -3.50 -11.43 27.12
N ILE A 59 -2.63 -10.47 26.74
CA ILE A 59 -1.53 -10.01 27.60
C ILE A 59 -2.07 -9.43 28.92
N GLU A 60 -3.13 -8.62 28.87
CA GLU A 60 -3.75 -8.07 30.09
C GLU A 60 -4.36 -9.16 30.97
N GLU A 61 -5.03 -10.16 30.40
CA GLU A 61 -5.52 -11.33 31.14
C GLU A 61 -4.39 -12.12 31.79
N LEU A 62 -3.27 -12.35 31.08
CA LEU A 62 -2.12 -13.04 31.65
C LEU A 62 -1.48 -12.28 32.81
N LYS A 63 -1.52 -10.94 32.80
CA LYS A 63 -0.99 -10.11 33.89
C LYS A 63 -1.78 -10.29 35.19
N THR A 64 -3.04 -10.71 35.15
CA THR A 64 -3.82 -10.96 36.38
C THR A 64 -3.47 -12.27 37.05
N LEU A 65 -2.72 -13.15 36.38
CA LEU A 65 -2.30 -14.44 36.93
C LEU A 65 -0.98 -14.30 37.69
N ASP A 66 -0.99 -14.63 38.99
CA ASP A 66 0.24 -14.72 39.78
C ASP A 66 0.94 -16.07 39.57
N ASN A 67 1.43 -16.27 38.34
CA ASN A 67 2.12 -17.50 37.92
C ASN A 67 3.42 -17.16 37.18
N PHE A 68 4.50 -17.88 37.51
CA PHE A 68 5.82 -17.69 36.89
C PHE A 68 5.79 -17.82 35.35
N TYR A 69 5.08 -18.80 34.82
CA TYR A 69 4.94 -19.00 33.37
C TYR A 69 4.12 -17.89 32.73
N ALA A 70 3.07 -17.39 33.40
CA ALA A 70 2.29 -16.26 32.92
C ALA A 70 3.17 -15.00 32.80
N LYS A 71 3.99 -14.70 33.82
CA LYS A 71 4.94 -13.58 33.78
C LYS A 71 5.95 -13.69 32.63
N LYS A 72 6.50 -14.89 32.37
CA LYS A 72 7.38 -15.12 31.21
C LYS A 72 6.66 -14.95 29.88
N MET A 73 5.42 -15.43 29.78
CA MET A 73 4.61 -15.31 28.56
C MET A 73 4.26 -13.84 28.27
N VAL A 74 3.90 -13.06 29.29
CA VAL A 74 3.67 -11.61 29.16
C VAL A 74 4.90 -10.93 28.58
N ALA A 75 6.08 -11.15 29.16
CA ALA A 75 7.31 -10.53 28.64
C ALA A 75 7.59 -10.90 27.18
N HIS A 76 7.39 -12.17 26.81
CA HIS A 76 7.56 -12.62 25.43
C HIS A 76 6.54 -11.98 24.47
N LEU A 77 5.26 -12.01 24.82
CA LEU A 77 4.19 -11.49 23.97
C LEU A 77 4.23 -9.97 23.83
N THR A 78 4.61 -9.23 24.88
CA THR A 78 4.82 -7.77 24.80
C THR A 78 5.94 -7.43 23.82
N ALA A 79 7.09 -8.11 23.90
CA ALA A 79 8.20 -7.88 22.97
C ALA A 79 7.83 -8.22 21.51
N VAL A 80 6.93 -9.19 21.30
CA VAL A 80 6.38 -9.53 19.99
C VAL A 80 5.37 -8.47 19.52
N GLN A 81 4.51 -7.99 20.43
CA GLN A 81 3.51 -6.95 20.17
C GLN A 81 4.15 -5.65 19.69
N GLU A 82 5.15 -5.15 20.41
CA GLU A 82 5.86 -3.89 20.06
C GLU A 82 6.45 -3.94 18.64
N LYS A 83 7.01 -5.09 18.25
CA LYS A 83 7.53 -5.29 16.88
C LYS A 83 6.42 -5.25 15.83
N TYR A 84 5.24 -5.78 16.16
CA TYR A 84 4.12 -5.80 15.25
C TYR A 84 3.43 -4.44 15.13
N ASP A 85 3.35 -3.67 16.22
CA ASP A 85 2.82 -2.31 16.20
C ASP A 85 3.64 -1.41 15.25
N VAL A 86 4.98 -1.46 15.36
CA VAL A 86 5.87 -0.72 14.47
C VAL A 86 5.72 -1.14 13.01
N ARG A 87 5.56 -2.45 12.75
CA ARG A 87 5.34 -2.94 11.37
C ARG A 87 3.99 -2.51 10.81
N LEU A 88 2.95 -2.50 11.64
CA LEU A 88 1.62 -2.07 11.23
C LEU A 88 1.62 -0.58 10.81
N ILE A 89 2.34 0.27 11.55
CA ILE A 89 2.52 1.68 11.17
C ILE A 89 3.16 1.80 9.78
N HIS A 90 4.26 1.08 9.52
CA HIS A 90 4.89 1.11 8.19
C HIS A 90 3.95 0.63 7.08
N VAL A 91 3.10 -0.35 7.35
CA VAL A 91 2.11 -0.82 6.38
C VAL A 91 1.06 0.25 6.08
N PHE A 92 0.58 0.99 7.08
CA PHE A 92 -0.33 2.11 6.84
C PHE A 92 0.35 3.23 6.03
N THR A 93 1.61 3.57 6.34
CA THR A 93 2.37 4.53 5.53
C THR A 93 2.49 4.10 4.07
N LEU A 94 2.71 2.80 3.80
CA LEU A 94 2.78 2.29 2.44
C LEU A 94 1.43 2.42 1.71
N VAL A 95 0.30 2.22 2.40
CA VAL A 95 -1.03 2.45 1.82
C VAL A 95 -1.19 3.92 1.43
N ASP A 96 -0.84 4.84 2.33
CA ASP A 96 -0.91 6.28 2.07
C ASP A 96 -0.03 6.68 0.87
N GLU A 97 1.18 6.12 0.77
CA GLU A 97 2.10 6.36 -0.36
C GLU A 97 1.53 5.87 -1.70
N LEU A 98 0.85 4.72 -1.71
CA LEU A 98 0.20 4.20 -2.91
C LEU A 98 -0.99 5.06 -3.33
N ASP A 99 -1.82 5.49 -2.38
CA ASP A 99 -2.94 6.38 -2.65
C ASP A 99 -2.46 7.73 -3.21
N LEU A 100 -1.39 8.29 -2.62
CA LEU A 100 -0.75 9.52 -3.11
C LEU A 100 -0.16 9.34 -4.51
N SER A 101 0.47 8.20 -4.79
CA SER A 101 1.01 7.87 -6.10
C SER A 101 -0.09 7.74 -7.17
N ALA A 102 -1.23 7.10 -6.85
CA ALA A 102 -2.40 7.05 -7.71
C ALA A 102 -2.95 8.46 -8.01
N CYS A 103 -3.16 9.27 -6.97
CA CYS A 103 -3.61 10.66 -7.11
C CYS A 103 -2.67 11.49 -7.99
N SER A 104 -1.36 11.30 -7.82
CA SER A 104 -0.33 12.00 -8.61
C SER A 104 -0.41 11.64 -10.10
N LYS A 105 -0.62 10.36 -10.43
CA LYS A 105 -0.81 9.88 -11.81
C LYS A 105 -2.10 10.46 -12.42
N ASP A 106 -3.19 10.51 -11.67
CA ASP A 106 -4.46 11.08 -12.13
C ASP A 106 -4.33 12.59 -12.39
N LEU A 107 -3.68 13.34 -11.48
CA LEU A 107 -3.40 14.75 -11.67
C LEU A 107 -2.49 15.01 -12.88
N PHE A 108 -1.50 14.14 -13.12
CA PHE A 108 -0.66 14.23 -14.29
C PHE A 108 -1.48 14.07 -15.59
N ILE A 109 -2.39 13.09 -15.65
CA ILE A 109 -3.29 12.91 -16.80
C ILE A 109 -4.13 14.16 -17.03
N LEU A 110 -4.75 14.72 -15.99
CA LEU A 110 -5.57 15.93 -16.09
C LEU A 110 -4.77 17.11 -16.66
N ARG A 111 -3.55 17.33 -16.17
CA ARG A 111 -2.67 18.40 -16.68
C ARG A 111 -2.27 18.16 -18.13
N LEU A 112 -1.97 16.93 -18.50
CA LEU A 112 -1.61 16.54 -19.86
C LEU A 112 -2.78 16.73 -20.84
N GLN A 113 -4.02 16.60 -20.35
CA GLN A 113 -5.24 16.78 -21.13
C GLN A 113 -5.67 18.25 -21.24
N GLY A 114 -5.57 19.03 -20.16
CA GLY A 114 -5.93 20.46 -20.13
C GLY A 114 -4.92 21.42 -20.78
N SER A 115 -3.72 20.96 -21.13
CA SER A 115 -2.70 21.77 -21.83
C SER A 115 -2.96 22.00 -23.32
N GLU A 116 -4.16 21.68 -23.82
CA GLU A 116 -4.64 21.99 -25.18
C GLU A 116 -5.58 23.22 -25.25
N GLU A 117 -5.96 23.82 -24.12
CA GLU A 117 -6.88 24.99 -24.10
C GLU A 117 -6.17 26.36 -24.10
N MET A 118 -4.85 26.42 -24.31
CA MET A 118 -4.07 27.66 -24.51
C MET A 118 -3.17 27.57 -25.74
#